data_AF-A0AAX1QCG5-F1
#
_entry.id   AF-A0AAX1QCG5-F1
#
_cell.length_a   1.000
_cell.length_b   1.000
_cell.length_c   1.000
_cell.angle_alpha   90.00
_cell.angle_beta   90.00
_cell.angle_gamma   90.00
#
_symmetry.space_group_name_H-M   'P 1'
#
loop_
_entity.id
_entity.type
_entity.pdbx_description
1 polymer ?
#
loop_
_entity_poly.entity_id
_entity_poly.type
_entity_poly.pdbx_seq_one_letter_code
_entity_poly.pdbx_strand_id
1 'polypeptide(L)'
;MTGYRIGSALLRVFLGITFFIHGLQKFQGGIENTVAFFESVGFPGFSAYVVATIELVGGILMVLGVGTRIIAALFFFVLAGAILKVKLSAGFVGGYEVDLALLVIAVHLAIVKNTAFSLENLWAKKEK
;
A
#
# COMPACT_ATOMS: atom_id res chain seq x y z
N MET A 1 -0.75 -3.57 -26.24
CA MET A 1 -0.54 -4.20 -24.91
C MET A 1 0.64 -3.61 -24.12
N THR A 2 1.72 -3.12 -24.74
CA THR A 2 2.89 -2.55 -24.02
C THR A 2 2.57 -1.32 -23.18
N GLY A 3 1.78 -0.36 -23.71
CA GLY A 3 1.40 0.86 -22.97
C GLY A 3 0.67 0.58 -21.65
N TYR A 4 -0.23 -0.40 -21.64
CA TYR A 4 -0.95 -0.83 -20.42
C TYR A 4 -0.01 -1.36 -19.32
N ARG A 5 1.03 -2.11 -19.72
CA ARG A 5 2.02 -2.65 -18.78
C ARG A 5 2.89 -1.57 -18.18
N ILE A 6 3.24 -0.55 -18.96
CA ILE A 6 4.01 0.62 -18.50
C ILE A 6 3.13 1.48 -17.58
N GLY A 7 1.89 1.78 -17.96
CA GLY A 7 0.94 2.52 -17.11
C GLY A 7 0.73 1.83 -15.76
N SER A 8 0.55 0.51 -15.75
CA SER A 8 0.45 -0.25 -14.50
C SER A 8 1.74 -0.22 -13.69
N ALA A 9 2.91 -0.16 -14.33
CA ALA A 9 4.19 -0.03 -13.62
C ALA A 9 4.34 1.34 -12.96
N LEU A 10 3.88 2.41 -13.60
CA LEU A 10 3.87 3.76 -13.00
C LEU A 10 2.99 3.80 -11.75
N LEU A 11 1.78 3.26 -11.84
CA LEU A 11 0.87 3.13 -10.70
C LEU A 11 1.48 2.31 -9.56
N ARG A 12 2.14 1.19 -9.90
CA ARG A 12 2.83 0.33 -8.95
C ARG A 12 3.96 1.04 -8.23
N VAL A 13 4.85 1.71 -8.96
CA VAL A 13 5.99 2.44 -8.38
C VAL A 13 5.49 3.59 -7.51
N PHE A 14 4.50 4.36 -7.97
CA PHE A 14 3.91 5.44 -7.20
C PHE A 14 3.29 4.93 -5.89
N LEU A 15 2.44 3.89 -5.95
CA LEU A 15 1.85 3.29 -4.76
C LEU A 15 2.93 2.77 -3.79
N GLY A 16 3.96 2.10 -4.31
CA GLY A 16 5.05 1.57 -3.50
C GLY A 16 5.87 2.65 -2.80
N ILE A 17 6.22 3.75 -3.48
CA ILE A 17 6.94 4.88 -2.89
C ILE A 17 6.11 5.54 -1.79
N THR A 18 4.82 5.79 -2.05
CA THR A 18 3.91 6.40 -1.08
C THR A 18 3.85 5.60 0.21
N PHE A 19 3.63 4.29 0.11
CA PHE A 19 3.58 3.40 1.29
C PHE A 19 4.94 3.27 1.98
N PHE A 20 6.04 3.20 1.23
CA PHE A 20 7.38 3.18 1.81
C PHE A 20 7.64 4.42 2.68
N ILE A 21 7.29 5.62 2.17
CA ILE A 21 7.47 6.87 2.90
C ILE A 21 6.59 6.89 4.16
N HIS A 22 5.32 6.49 4.07
CA HIS A 22 4.43 6.42 5.24
C HIS A 22 4.95 5.46 6.32
N GLY A 23 5.39 4.26 5.92
CA GLY A 23 6.00 3.30 6.85
C GLY A 23 7.28 3.85 7.48
N LEU A 24 8.15 4.47 6.67
CA LEU A 24 9.40 5.06 7.15
C LEU A 24 9.16 6.17 8.17
N GLN A 25 8.20 7.06 7.90
CA GLN A 25 7.83 8.14 8.81
C GLN A 25 7.30 7.63 10.15
N LYS A 26 6.56 6.51 10.17
CA LYS A 26 6.08 5.90 11.43
C LYS A 26 7.22 5.42 12.32
N PHE A 27 8.27 4.84 11.75
CA PHE A 27 9.45 4.43 12.52
C PHE A 27 10.33 5.62 12.92
N GLN A 28 10.58 6.56 12.00
CA GLN A 28 11.42 7.73 12.27
C GLN A 28 10.79 8.71 13.27
N GLY A 29 9.46 8.86 13.23
CA GLY A 29 8.70 9.70 14.15
C GLY A 29 8.49 9.09 15.53
N GLY A 30 9.05 7.91 15.81
CA GLY A 30 8.80 7.14 17.02
C GLY A 30 7.51 6.34 16.89
N ILE A 31 7.64 5.01 16.75
CA ILE A 31 6.50 4.11 16.49
C ILE A 31 5.46 4.15 17.62
N GLU A 32 5.87 4.49 18.84
CA GLU A 32 4.97 4.66 20.01
C GLU A 32 3.91 5.74 19.80
N ASN A 33 4.20 6.78 19.01
CA ASN A 33 3.19 7.78 18.63
C ASN A 33 2.08 7.15 17.77
N THR A 34 2.45 6.21 16.90
CA THR A 34 1.48 5.46 16.09
C THR A 34 0.73 4.44 16.94
N VAL A 35 1.39 3.79 17.90
CA VAL A 35 0.74 2.89 18.88
C VAL A 35 -0.36 3.63 19.63
N ALA A 36 -0.02 4.78 20.25
CA ALA A 36 -0.99 5.61 20.98
C ALA A 36 -2.14 6.09 20.07
N PHE A 37 -1.84 6.48 18.83
CA PHE A 37 -2.86 6.85 17.85
C PHE A 37 -3.82 5.68 17.56
N PHE A 38 -3.29 4.48 17.29
CA PHE A 38 -4.12 3.29 17.01
C PHE A 38 -5.02 2.93 18.19
N GLU A 39 -4.50 2.99 19.42
CA GLU A 39 -5.29 2.75 20.64
C GLU A 39 -6.42 3.77 20.79
N SER A 40 -6.15 5.06 20.50
CA SER A 40 -7.17 6.12 20.58
C SER A 40 -8.34 5.94 19.61
N VAL A 41 -8.14 5.24 18.49
CA VAL A 41 -9.20 4.92 17.51
C VAL A 41 -9.75 3.50 17.67
N GLY A 42 -9.38 2.81 18.75
CA GLY A 42 -9.92 1.51 19.14
C GLY A 42 -9.27 0.29 18.48
N PHE A 43 -8.06 0.44 17.92
CA PHE A 43 -7.24 -0.70 17.50
C PHE A 43 -6.25 -1.12 18.59
N PRO A 44 -5.89 -2.41 18.69
CA PRO A 44 -4.81 -2.83 19.56
C PRO A 44 -3.49 -2.17 19.17
N GLY A 45 -2.70 -1.72 20.15
CA GLY A 45 -1.42 -1.03 19.92
C GLY A 45 -0.44 -1.79 19.03
N PHE A 46 -0.39 -3.13 19.13
CA PHE A 46 0.49 -3.96 18.28
C PHE A 46 0.19 -3.82 16.78
N SER A 47 -1.03 -3.42 16.42
CA SER A 47 -1.44 -3.21 15.02
C SER A 47 -0.63 -2.10 14.36
N ALA A 48 -0.13 -1.13 15.12
CA ALA A 48 0.74 -0.07 14.60
C ALA A 48 2.02 -0.64 13.98
N TYR A 49 2.67 -1.60 14.65
CA TYR A 49 3.87 -2.25 14.11
C TYR A 49 3.57 -3.10 12.88
N VAL A 50 2.43 -3.80 12.89
CA VAL A 50 1.99 -4.60 11.73
C VAL A 50 1.77 -3.70 10.52
N VAL A 51 0.99 -2.62 10.67
CA VAL A 51 0.72 -1.67 9.58
C VAL A 51 2.00 -0.98 9.13
N ALA A 52 2.82 -0.45 10.05
CA ALA A 52 4.07 0.22 9.69
C ALA A 52 5.02 -0.71 8.93
N THR A 53 5.09 -1.98 9.31
CA THR A 53 5.91 -3.00 8.62
C THR A 53 5.35 -3.31 7.23
N ILE A 54 4.03 -3.48 7.10
CA ILE A 54 3.36 -3.68 5.81
C ILE A 54 3.65 -2.50 4.88
N GLU A 55 3.50 -1.27 5.37
CA GLU A 55 3.73 -0.07 4.55
C GLU A 55 5.20 0.06 4.13
N LEU A 56 6.14 -0.12 5.06
CA LEU A 56 7.57 0.02 4.80
C LEU A 56 8.09 -1.08 3.85
N VAL A 57 7.95 -2.34 4.27
CA VAL A 57 8.48 -3.49 3.53
C VAL A 57 7.66 -3.73 2.27
N GLY A 58 6.33 -3.66 2.38
CA GLY A 58 5.44 -3.74 1.24
C GLY A 58 5.70 -2.63 0.23
N GLY A 59 6.04 -1.41 0.67
CA GLY A 59 6.39 -0.31 -0.23
C GLY A 59 7.59 -0.67 -1.12
N ILE A 60 8.66 -1.18 -0.51
CA ILE A 60 9.87 -1.65 -1.22
C ILE A 60 9.50 -2.77 -2.20
N LEU A 61 8.80 -3.80 -1.72
CA LEU A 61 8.40 -4.95 -2.52
C LEU A 61 7.49 -4.52 -3.69
N MET A 62 6.60 -3.56 -3.48
CA MET A 62 5.73 -3.03 -4.51
C MET A 62 6.53 -2.27 -5.59
N VAL A 63 7.52 -1.45 -5.23
CA VAL A 63 8.39 -0.75 -6.19
C VAL A 63 9.15 -1.75 -7.08
N LEU A 64 9.75 -2.77 -6.46
CA LEU A 64 10.43 -3.87 -7.17
C LEU A 64 9.43 -4.75 -7.95
N GLY A 65 8.16 -4.68 -7.55
CA GLY A 65 7.07 -5.60 -7.82
C GLY A 65 7.44 -7.04 -7.65
N VAL A 66 7.65 -7.38 -6.39
CA VAL A 66 7.70 -8.70 -5.80
C VAL A 66 6.45 -8.87 -4.93
N GLY A 67 5.74 -9.98 -5.08
CA GLY A 67 4.47 -10.22 -4.40
C GLY A 67 3.37 -9.20 -4.71
N THR A 68 3.36 -8.54 -5.88
CA THR A 68 2.54 -7.35 -6.18
C THR A 68 1.07 -7.53 -5.81
N ARG A 69 0.46 -8.68 -6.12
CA ARG A 69 -0.95 -8.91 -5.76
C ARG A 69 -1.20 -9.06 -4.27
N ILE A 70 -0.29 -9.74 -3.57
CA ILE A 70 -0.40 -9.96 -2.12
C ILE A 70 -0.22 -8.62 -1.41
N ILE A 71 0.84 -7.87 -1.77
CA ILE A 71 1.10 -6.55 -1.18
C ILE A 71 -0.02 -5.55 -1.50
N ALA A 72 -0.56 -5.57 -2.72
CA ALA A 72 -1.70 -4.73 -3.07
C ALA A 72 -2.95 -5.04 -2.23
N ALA A 73 -3.23 -6.32 -1.96
CA ALA A 73 -4.32 -6.70 -1.06
C ALA A 73 -4.08 -6.22 0.39
N LEU A 74 -2.85 -6.29 0.89
CA LEU A 74 -2.51 -5.74 2.20
C LEU A 74 -2.72 -4.22 2.25
N PHE A 75 -2.26 -3.49 1.24
CA PHE A 75 -2.48 -2.04 1.14
C PHE A 75 -3.96 -1.68 1.08
N PHE A 76 -4.77 -2.48 0.36
CA PHE A 76 -6.22 -2.32 0.35
C PHE A 76 -6.80 -2.38 1.77
N PHE A 77 -6.44 -3.38 2.58
CA PHE A 77 -6.96 -3.49 3.95
C PHE A 77 -6.48 -2.36 4.86
N VAL A 78 -5.23 -1.93 4.73
CA VAL A 78 -4.69 -0.77 5.46
C VAL A 78 -5.49 0.49 5.15
N LEU A 79 -5.72 0.78 3.86
CA LEU A 79 -6.47 1.96 3.42
C LEU A 79 -7.95 1.87 3.79
N ALA A 80 -8.58 0.71 3.62
CA ALA A 80 -9.97 0.51 4.01
C ALA A 80 -10.15 0.76 5.52
N GLY A 81 -9.22 0.26 6.35
CA GLY A 81 -9.20 0.54 7.78
C GLY A 81 -9.04 2.04 8.09
N ALA A 82 -8.09 2.70 7.45
CA ALA A 82 -7.85 4.14 7.63
C ALA A 82 -9.08 4.99 7.23
N ILE A 83 -9.70 4.68 6.09
CA ILE A 83 -10.91 5.37 5.61
C ILE A 83 -12.03 5.18 6.62
N LEU A 84 -12.39 3.94 6.93
CA LEU A 84 -13.57 3.64 7.74
C LEU A 84 -13.45 4.12 9.19
N LYS A 85 -12.24 4.09 9.78
CA LYS A 85 -12.03 4.44 11.19
C LYS A 85 -11.62 5.87 11.43
N VAL A 86 -10.88 6.49 10.51
CA VAL A 86 -10.24 7.78 10.76
C VAL A 86 -10.81 8.88 9.88
N LYS A 87 -11.05 8.60 8.59
CA LYS A 87 -11.30 9.66 7.60
C LYS A 87 -12.72 9.75 7.08
N LEU A 88 -13.59 8.78 7.37
CA LEU A 88 -14.96 8.76 6.84
C LEU A 88 -15.79 9.96 7.30
N SER A 89 -15.67 10.36 8.57
CA SER A 89 -16.39 11.50 9.15
C SER A 89 -15.93 12.85 8.61
N ALA A 90 -14.71 12.93 8.06
CA ALA A 90 -14.17 14.14 7.43
C ALA A 90 -14.76 14.39 6.03
N GLY A 91 -15.54 13.46 5.49
CA GLY A 91 -16.10 13.56 4.13
C GLY A 91 -15.06 13.28 3.04
N PHE A 92 -15.46 13.48 1.78
CA PHE A 92 -14.62 13.13 0.64
C PHE A 92 -13.43 14.10 0.48
N VAL A 93 -13.71 15.38 0.20
CA VAL A 93 -12.70 16.41 -0.06
C VAL A 93 -11.98 16.78 1.23
N GLY A 94 -10.65 16.74 1.24
CA GLY A 94 -9.85 16.97 2.45
C GLY A 94 -9.96 15.87 3.52
N GLY A 95 -10.74 14.82 3.25
CA GLY A 95 -10.85 13.62 4.08
C GLY A 95 -10.23 12.43 3.38
N TYR A 96 -11.07 11.53 2.84
CA TYR A 96 -10.63 10.22 2.34
C TYR A 96 -10.35 10.14 0.83
N GLU A 97 -10.44 11.25 0.07
CA GLU A 97 -10.26 11.24 -1.40
C GLU A 97 -8.92 10.64 -1.86
N VAL A 98 -7.82 10.98 -1.17
CA VAL A 98 -6.48 10.49 -1.51
C VAL A 98 -6.35 9.01 -1.18
N ASP A 99 -6.83 8.60 0.00
CA ASP A 99 -6.80 7.20 0.44
C ASP A 99 -7.65 6.31 -0.50
N LEU A 100 -8.80 6.82 -0.96
CA LEU A 100 -9.62 6.12 -1.93
C LEU A 100 -8.92 5.99 -3.29
N ALA A 101 -8.24 7.04 -3.76
CA ALA A 101 -7.46 6.98 -5.00
C ALA A 101 -6.36 5.91 -4.91
N LEU A 102 -5.61 5.88 -3.80
CA LEU A 102 -4.58 4.85 -3.55
C LEU A 102 -5.20 3.44 -3.44
N LEU A 103 -6.38 3.33 -2.85
CA LEU A 103 -7.11 2.06 -2.70
C LEU A 103 -7.54 1.53 -4.08
N VAL A 104 -8.05 2.39 -4.95
CA VAL A 104 -8.40 2.01 -6.33
C VAL A 104 -7.16 1.55 -7.10
N ILE A 105 -6.01 2.21 -6.91
CA ILE A 105 -4.74 1.75 -7.50
C ILE A 105 -4.33 0.38 -6.94
N ALA A 106 -4.49 0.15 -5.64
CA ALA A 106 -4.24 -1.15 -5.03
C ALA A 106 -5.15 -2.24 -5.62
N VAL A 107 -6.45 -1.96 -5.79
CA VAL A 107 -7.40 -2.88 -6.43
C VAL A 107 -6.99 -3.20 -7.87
N HIS A 108 -6.61 -2.18 -8.65
CA HIS A 108 -6.07 -2.40 -10.00
C HIS A 108 -4.88 -3.37 -9.99
N LEU A 109 -3.88 -3.12 -9.13
CA LEU A 109 -2.68 -3.96 -9.05
C LEU A 109 -2.92 -5.37 -8.48
N ALA A 110 -3.98 -5.55 -7.69
CA ALA A 110 -4.42 -6.87 -7.22
C ALA A 110 -5.00 -7.72 -8.37
N ILE A 111 -5.63 -7.08 -9.37
CA ILE A 111 -6.29 -7.76 -10.49
C ILE A 111 -5.31 -7.98 -11.66
N VAL A 112 -4.47 -6.99 -11.96
CA VAL A 112 -3.58 -7.03 -13.12
C VAL A 112 -2.52 -8.13 -12.99
N LYS A 113 -2.25 -8.79 -14.11
CA LYS A 113 -1.14 -9.74 -14.24
C LYS A 113 0.05 -9.05 -14.92
N ASN A 114 1.25 -9.23 -14.38
CA ASN A 114 2.52 -8.86 -15.01
C ASN A 114 2.65 -7.39 -15.44
N THR A 115 2.99 -6.51 -14.50
CA THR A 115 3.38 -5.13 -14.81
C THR A 115 4.74 -5.09 -15.52
N ALA A 116 5.01 -4.03 -16.29
CA ALA A 116 6.35 -3.83 -16.85
C ALA A 116 7.37 -3.69 -15.71
N PHE A 117 8.62 -4.10 -15.96
CA PHE A 117 9.75 -3.98 -15.03
C PHE A 117 9.53 -4.62 -13.64
N SER A 118 8.61 -5.58 -13.53
CA SER A 118 8.46 -6.41 -12.33
C SER A 118 9.49 -7.52 -12.30
N LEU A 119 10.11 -7.70 -11.11
CA LEU A 119 10.98 -8.84 -10.84
C LEU A 119 10.22 -10.17 -10.83
N GLU A 120 8.92 -10.20 -10.53
CA GLU A 120 8.09 -11.42 -10.64
C GLU A 120 8.08 -12.00 -12.05
N ASN A 121 8.24 -11.16 -13.08
CA ASN A 121 8.31 -11.62 -14.47
C ASN A 121 9.51 -12.55 -14.72
N LEU A 122 10.55 -12.51 -13.89
CA LEU A 122 11.71 -13.39 -14.01
C LEU A 122 11.35 -14.83 -13.64
N TRP A 123 10.46 -15.02 -12.66
CA TRP A 123 9.98 -16.35 -12.26
C TRP A 123 8.95 -16.89 -13.24
N ALA A 124 8.03 -16.03 -13.72
CA ALA A 124 7.01 -16.42 -14.70
C ALA A 124 7.59 -16.87 -16.06
N LYS A 125 8.85 -16.51 -16.37
CA LYS A 125 9.57 -16.98 -17.56
C LYS A 125 10.18 -18.37 -17.41
N LYS A 126 10.44 -18.84 -16.18
CA LYS A 126 11.06 -20.15 -15.92
C LYS A 126 10.09 -21.33 -15.98
N GLU A 127 8.79 -21.06 -15.86
CA GLU A 127 7.72 -22.07 -15.87
C GLU A 127 7.10 -22.30 -17.27
N LYS A 128 7.73 -21.78 -18.32
CA LYS A 128 7.38 -22.00 -19.73
C LYS A 128 8.54 -22.63 -20.47
#